data_AF-A0A3R7XMJ4-F1
#
_entry.id   AF-A0A3R7XMJ4-F1
#
_cell.length_a   1.000
_cell.length_b   1.000
_cell.length_c   1.000
_cell.angle_alpha   90.00
_cell.angle_beta   90.00
_cell.angle_gamma   90.00
#
_symmetry.space_group_name_H-M   'P 1'
#
loop_
_entity.id
_entity.type
_entity.pdbx_description
1 polymer ?
#
loop_
_entity_poly.entity_id
_entity_poly.type
_entity_poly.pdbx_seq_one_letter_code
_entity_poly.pdbx_strand_id
1 'polypeptide(L)'
;MNETLQERLFTDYPDILSKDNFPSGIPCDDGWYDLIDNMCYHIKRRISNVHWGWGKDEILKEVPVRILEMNRRFSGDSLSVEFFVDYPVTPTELQKCEIESRVSSIKDYTESISARTCELTGKPGELYAKRTDKLVSKILCKRLAKELDFVDYHNWHSEGGEE
;
A
#
# COMPACT_ATOMS: atom_id res chain seq x y z
N MET A 1 9.94 -8.36 -3.60
CA MET A 1 8.80 -9.18 -4.08
C MET A 1 9.25 -10.29 -4.99
N ASN A 2 8.56 -11.42 -4.97
CA ASN A 2 8.57 -12.43 -6.01
C ASN A 2 7.99 -11.85 -7.31
N GLU A 3 8.76 -11.91 -8.40
CA GLU A 3 8.37 -11.39 -9.72
C GLU A 3 7.04 -11.99 -10.20
N THR A 4 6.81 -13.28 -9.95
CA THR A 4 5.55 -13.96 -10.31
C THR A 4 4.35 -13.36 -9.58
N LEU A 5 4.51 -13.02 -8.29
CA LEU A 5 3.44 -12.38 -7.52
C LEU A 5 3.19 -10.96 -8.02
N GLN A 6 4.25 -10.23 -8.37
CA GLN A 6 4.12 -8.91 -8.97
C GLN A 6 3.35 -8.94 -10.29
N GLU A 7 3.70 -9.86 -11.19
CA GLU A 7 3.03 -10.00 -12.48
C GLU A 7 1.56 -10.38 -12.35
N ARG A 8 1.22 -11.17 -11.33
CA ARG A 8 -0.19 -11.46 -11.00
C ARG A 8 -0.95 -10.19 -10.62
N LEU A 9 -0.40 -9.32 -9.78
CA LEU A 9 -1.06 -8.04 -9.44
C LEU A 9 -1.32 -7.18 -10.69
N PHE A 10 -0.34 -7.06 -11.59
CA PHE A 10 -0.51 -6.32 -12.85
C PHE A 10 -1.53 -6.98 -13.79
N THR A 11 -1.63 -8.31 -13.76
CA THR A 11 -2.58 -9.07 -14.60
C THR A 11 -4.00 -9.00 -14.06
N ASP A 12 -4.19 -9.08 -12.75
CA ASP A 12 -5.49 -9.12 -12.10
C ASP A 12 -6.12 -7.72 -11.97
N TYR A 13 -5.27 -6.69 -11.87
CA TYR A 13 -5.68 -5.28 -11.67
C TYR A 13 -5.02 -4.29 -12.64
N PRO A 14 -5.08 -4.50 -13.97
CA PRO A 14 -4.38 -3.66 -14.95
C PRO A 14 -4.86 -2.20 -14.93
N ASP A 15 -6.14 -1.97 -14.62
CA ASP A 15 -6.74 -0.63 -14.58
C ASP A 15 -6.36 0.16 -13.31
N ILE A 16 -5.90 -0.54 -12.26
CA ILE A 16 -5.52 0.06 -10.97
C ILE A 16 -4.00 0.17 -10.88
N LEU A 17 -3.28 -0.88 -11.28
CA LEU A 17 -1.83 -0.98 -11.28
C LEU A 17 -1.32 -1.05 -12.72
N SER A 18 -0.93 0.10 -13.27
CA SER A 18 -0.25 0.13 -14.57
C SER A 18 1.23 -0.17 -14.40
N LYS A 19 1.77 -1.12 -15.17
CA LYS A 19 3.21 -1.42 -15.19
C LYS A 19 4.05 -0.19 -15.57
N ASP A 20 3.49 0.72 -16.36
CA ASP A 20 4.16 1.96 -16.76
C ASP A 20 4.41 2.91 -15.59
N ASN A 21 3.58 2.85 -14.54
CA ASN A 21 3.78 3.62 -13.31
C ASN A 21 4.86 3.01 -12.40
N PHE A 22 5.25 1.75 -12.64
CA PHE A 22 6.16 0.98 -11.78
C PHE A 22 7.29 0.34 -12.60
N PRO A 23 8.13 1.13 -13.29
CA PRO A 23 9.18 0.59 -14.16
C PRO A 23 10.22 -0.25 -13.40
N SER A 24 10.45 0.07 -12.13
CA SER A 24 11.36 -0.67 -11.23
C SER A 24 10.65 -1.76 -10.40
N GLY A 25 9.36 -2.01 -10.67
CA GLY A 25 8.51 -2.86 -9.86
C GLY A 25 7.89 -2.15 -8.66
N ILE A 26 7.15 -2.91 -7.86
CA ILE A 26 6.44 -2.42 -6.67
C ILE A 26 7.34 -2.67 -5.45
N PRO A 27 7.59 -1.67 -4.57
CA PRO A 27 8.59 -1.75 -3.51
C PRO A 27 8.13 -2.54 -2.27
N CYS A 28 7.60 -3.72 -2.49
CA CYS A 28 7.02 -4.58 -1.47
C CYS A 28 7.64 -5.98 -1.55
N ASP A 29 7.79 -6.65 -0.42
CA ASP A 29 8.21 -8.05 -0.40
C ASP A 29 6.99 -8.99 -0.28
N ASP A 30 7.22 -10.29 -0.36
CA ASP A 30 6.18 -11.33 -0.51
C ASP A 30 5.06 -11.24 0.54
N GLY A 31 5.40 -10.83 1.76
CA GLY A 31 4.48 -10.71 2.87
C GLY A 31 3.46 -9.58 2.73
N TRP A 32 3.66 -8.63 1.83
CA TRP A 32 2.70 -7.57 1.55
C TRP A 32 1.86 -7.82 0.29
N TYR A 33 2.08 -8.94 -0.41
CA TYR A 33 1.28 -9.29 -1.58
C TYR A 33 -0.21 -9.31 -1.25
N ASP A 34 -0.63 -10.05 -0.22
CA ASP A 34 -2.05 -10.17 0.16
C ASP A 34 -2.65 -8.82 0.57
N LEU A 35 -1.84 -7.94 1.16
CA LEU A 35 -2.27 -6.58 1.51
C LEU A 35 -2.57 -5.75 0.26
N ILE A 36 -1.68 -5.79 -0.73
CA ILE A 36 -1.81 -5.03 -1.98
C ILE A 36 -2.95 -5.61 -2.83
N ASP A 37 -3.04 -6.93 -2.91
CA ASP A 37 -4.13 -7.63 -3.59
C ASP A 37 -5.50 -7.24 -3.00
N ASN A 38 -5.63 -7.28 -1.67
CA ASN A 38 -6.86 -6.89 -0.98
C ASN A 38 -7.19 -5.40 -1.17
N MET A 39 -6.18 -4.52 -1.13
CA MET A 39 -6.36 -3.10 -1.46
C MET A 39 -6.93 -2.93 -2.88
N CYS A 40 -6.32 -3.58 -3.87
CA CYS A 40 -6.76 -3.50 -5.27
C CYS A 40 -8.18 -4.07 -5.46
N TYR A 41 -8.48 -5.19 -4.81
CA TYR A 41 -9.82 -5.76 -4.76
C TYR A 41 -10.85 -4.77 -4.21
N HIS A 42 -10.53 -4.08 -3.11
CA HIS A 42 -11.42 -3.10 -2.52
C HIS A 42 -11.59 -1.85 -3.38
N ILE A 43 -10.55 -1.39 -4.05
CA ILE A 43 -10.64 -0.30 -5.05
C ILE A 43 -11.62 -0.70 -6.14
N LYS A 44 -11.38 -1.85 -6.79
CA LYS A 44 -12.20 -2.36 -7.89
C LYS A 44 -13.68 -2.54 -7.50
N ARG A 45 -13.94 -3.09 -6.31
CA ARG A 45 -15.32 -3.41 -5.89
C ARG A 45 -16.05 -2.26 -5.21
N ARG A 46 -15.36 -1.45 -4.41
CA ARG A 46 -16.00 -0.49 -3.49
C ARG A 46 -15.75 0.96 -3.85
N ILE A 47 -14.65 1.30 -4.50
CA ILE A 47 -14.39 2.69 -4.89
C ILE A 47 -14.82 2.93 -6.34
N SER A 48 -14.45 2.04 -7.26
CA SER A 48 -14.77 2.23 -8.67
C SER A 48 -16.25 2.09 -9.01
N ASN A 49 -17.03 1.44 -8.13
CA ASN A 49 -18.48 1.30 -8.25
C ASN A 49 -19.24 2.33 -7.39
N VAL A 50 -19.00 3.62 -7.60
CA VAL A 50 -19.86 4.69 -7.04
C VAL A 50 -21.00 4.92 -8.02
N HIS A 51 -22.23 5.07 -7.50
CA HIS A 51 -23.40 5.33 -8.35
C HIS A 51 -23.39 6.79 -8.78
N TRP A 52 -23.42 7.05 -10.09
CA TRP A 52 -23.51 8.41 -10.64
C TRP A 52 -24.92 8.68 -11.15
N GLY A 53 -25.59 9.64 -10.52
CA GLY A 53 -26.85 10.21 -11.03
C GLY A 53 -27.93 10.27 -9.96
N TRP A 54 -28.53 11.44 -9.80
CA TRP A 54 -29.88 11.58 -9.25
C TRP A 54 -30.81 11.80 -10.45
N GLY A 55 -31.46 10.75 -10.93
CA GLY A 55 -32.34 10.83 -12.09
C GLY A 55 -32.83 9.47 -12.57
N LYS A 56 -33.96 9.46 -13.30
CA LYS A 56 -34.65 8.23 -13.76
C LYS A 56 -33.85 7.37 -14.75
N ASP A 57 -32.71 7.86 -15.23
CA ASP A 57 -31.78 7.16 -16.11
C ASP A 57 -30.47 6.89 -15.34
N GLU A 58 -30.52 6.02 -14.33
CA GLU A 58 -29.36 5.56 -13.56
C GLU A 58 -28.39 4.80 -14.48
N ILE A 59 -27.45 5.53 -15.09
CA ILE A 59 -26.29 4.91 -15.72
C ILE A 59 -25.23 4.78 -14.63
N LEU A 60 -24.98 3.56 -14.18
CA LEU A 60 -23.78 3.22 -13.40
C LEU A 60 -22.56 3.68 -14.20
N LYS A 61 -21.98 4.82 -13.82
CA LYS A 61 -20.70 5.26 -14.35
C LYS A 61 -19.63 4.90 -13.33
N GLU A 62 -18.72 4.04 -13.71
CA GLU A 62 -17.59 3.69 -12.87
C GLU A 62 -16.64 4.89 -12.77
N VAL A 63 -15.99 5.05 -11.60
CA VAL A 63 -14.90 6.01 -11.41
C VAL A 63 -13.61 5.23 -11.36
N PRO A 64 -12.80 5.22 -12.43
CA PRO A 64 -11.52 4.56 -12.37
C PRO A 64 -10.65 5.20 -11.28
N VAL A 65 -10.11 4.36 -10.41
CA VAL A 65 -9.12 4.78 -9.41
C VAL A 65 -7.86 3.97 -9.67
N ARG A 66 -6.75 4.68 -9.83
CA ARG A 66 -5.45 4.11 -10.17
C ARG A 66 -4.46 4.42 -9.07
N ILE A 67 -3.47 3.56 -8.90
CA ILE A 67 -2.32 3.82 -8.03
C ILE A 67 -1.23 4.44 -8.91
N LEU A 68 -0.81 5.65 -8.55
CA LEU A 68 0.27 6.37 -9.24
C LEU A 68 1.62 5.99 -8.68
N GLU A 69 1.71 5.96 -7.37
CA GLU A 69 2.95 5.69 -6.66
C GLU A 69 2.68 4.77 -5.49
N MET A 70 3.67 3.93 -5.21
CA MET A 70 3.70 3.05 -4.06
C MET A 70 5.13 3.03 -3.59
N ASN A 71 5.37 3.43 -2.36
CA ASN A 71 6.70 3.63 -1.82
C ASN A 71 6.77 3.11 -0.39
N ARG A 72 7.93 2.59 0.00
CA ARG A 72 8.23 2.40 1.42
C ARG A 72 8.52 3.77 2.03
N ARG A 73 7.90 4.09 3.17
CA ARG A 73 8.27 5.32 3.89
C ARG A 73 9.73 5.22 4.36
N PHE A 74 10.41 6.37 4.42
CA PHE A 74 11.84 6.44 4.74
C PHE A 74 12.19 5.87 6.14
N SER A 75 11.25 5.92 7.08
CA SER A 75 11.35 5.25 8.39
C SER A 75 11.19 3.73 8.33
N GLY A 76 10.83 3.16 7.17
CA GLY A 76 10.53 1.74 6.97
C GLY A 76 9.29 1.26 7.72
N ASP A 77 8.49 2.19 8.23
CA ASP A 77 7.38 1.90 9.13
C ASP A 77 6.08 1.52 8.42
N SER A 78 5.96 1.73 7.11
CA SER A 78 4.70 1.53 6.40
C SER A 78 4.86 1.65 4.88
N LEU A 79 3.84 1.17 4.18
CA LEU A 79 3.64 1.35 2.74
C LEU A 79 2.87 2.65 2.49
N SER A 80 3.48 3.61 1.80
CA SER A 80 2.81 4.82 1.30
C SER A 80 2.22 4.55 -0.08
N VAL A 81 0.99 4.98 -0.30
CA VAL A 81 0.28 4.80 -1.58
C VAL A 81 -0.35 6.12 -2.02
N GLU A 82 -0.14 6.48 -3.29
CA GLU A 82 -0.78 7.64 -3.92
C GLU A 82 -1.76 7.22 -5.01
N PHE A 83 -2.95 7.82 -4.99
CA PHE A 83 -4.06 7.47 -5.86
C PHE A 83 -4.37 8.59 -6.84
N PHE A 84 -4.80 8.19 -8.04
CA PHE A 84 -5.43 9.06 -9.02
C PHE A 84 -6.88 8.64 -9.22
N VAL A 85 -7.79 9.61 -9.18
CA VAL A 85 -9.21 9.40 -9.42
C VAL A 85 -9.56 10.04 -10.77
N ASP A 86 -9.97 9.20 -11.71
CA ASP A 86 -10.34 9.61 -13.05
C ASP A 86 -11.84 9.90 -13.10
N TYR A 87 -12.23 11.16 -13.06
CA TYR A 87 -13.64 11.55 -13.08
C TYR A 87 -14.13 11.65 -14.53
N PRO A 88 -14.99 10.73 -15.02
CA PRO A 88 -15.43 10.72 -16.42
C PRO A 88 -16.31 11.92 -16.78
N VAL A 89 -16.93 12.55 -15.78
CA VAL A 89 -17.67 13.80 -15.88
C VAL A 89 -17.39 14.63 -14.63
N THR A 90 -17.61 15.95 -14.69
CA THR A 90 -17.40 16.84 -13.54
C THR A 90 -18.24 16.38 -12.34
N PRO A 91 -17.61 15.94 -11.24
CA PRO A 91 -18.33 15.54 -10.04
C PRO A 91 -18.85 16.77 -9.29
N THR A 92 -19.98 16.61 -8.61
CA THR A 92 -20.41 17.52 -7.55
C THR A 92 -19.46 17.44 -6.36
N GLU A 93 -19.44 18.46 -5.51
CA GLU A 93 -18.59 18.46 -4.31
C GLU A 93 -18.92 17.29 -3.37
N LEU A 94 -20.20 16.93 -3.21
CA LEU A 94 -20.59 15.77 -2.39
C LEU A 94 -19.97 14.46 -2.91
N GLN A 95 -19.96 14.27 -4.24
CA GLN A 95 -19.39 13.08 -4.87
C GLN A 95 -17.86 13.04 -4.72
N LYS A 96 -17.18 14.18 -4.87
CA LYS A 96 -15.74 14.28 -4.62
C LYS A 96 -15.43 13.89 -3.18
N CYS A 97 -16.13 14.48 -2.20
CA CYS A 97 -15.92 14.16 -0.79
C CYS A 97 -16.16 12.68 -0.49
N GLU A 98 -17.17 12.06 -1.08
CA GLU A 98 -17.44 10.63 -0.89
C GLU A 98 -16.30 9.75 -1.44
N ILE A 99 -15.83 10.03 -2.66
CA ILE A 99 -14.74 9.25 -3.28
C ILE A 99 -13.43 9.48 -2.54
N GLU A 100 -13.10 10.72 -2.21
CA GLU A 100 -11.92 11.07 -1.42
C GLU A 100 -11.94 10.39 -0.05
N SER A 101 -13.10 10.34 0.62
CA SER A 101 -13.25 9.64 1.89
C SER A 101 -13.00 8.13 1.77
N ARG A 102 -13.51 7.48 0.71
CA ARG A 102 -13.27 6.05 0.44
C ARG A 102 -11.80 5.77 0.12
N VAL A 103 -11.18 6.61 -0.70
CA VAL A 103 -9.75 6.51 -1.06
C VAL A 103 -8.89 6.70 0.19
N SER A 104 -9.15 7.73 1.00
CA SER A 104 -8.44 7.97 2.26
C SER A 104 -8.58 6.77 3.20
N SER A 105 -9.79 6.22 3.36
CA SER A 105 -10.01 5.05 4.23
C SER A 105 -9.18 3.83 3.82
N ILE A 106 -9.03 3.59 2.52
CA ILE A 106 -8.22 2.49 2.00
C ILE A 106 -6.72 2.77 2.10
N LYS A 107 -6.31 4.03 1.89
CA LYS A 107 -4.93 4.49 2.16
C LYS A 107 -4.56 4.24 3.62
N ASP A 108 -5.36 4.75 4.55
CA ASP A 108 -5.14 4.64 6.00
C ASP A 108 -5.11 3.18 6.45
N TYR A 109 -6.02 2.35 5.94
CA TYR A 109 -6.02 0.91 6.20
C TYR A 109 -4.72 0.25 5.73
N THR A 110 -4.29 0.54 4.49
CA THR A 110 -3.09 -0.07 3.89
C THR A 110 -1.82 0.35 4.63
N GLU A 111 -1.67 1.63 4.93
CA GLU A 111 -0.58 2.18 5.74
C GLU A 111 -0.55 1.54 7.13
N SER A 112 -1.70 1.44 7.79
CA SER A 112 -1.80 0.91 9.13
C SER A 112 -1.53 -0.59 9.24
N ILE A 113 -1.93 -1.38 8.23
CA ILE A 113 -1.69 -2.83 8.22
C ILE A 113 -0.27 -3.15 7.79
N SER A 114 0.27 -2.46 6.78
CA SER A 114 1.67 -2.63 6.36
C SER A 114 2.64 -2.39 7.52
N ALA A 115 2.36 -1.39 8.36
CA ALA A 115 3.17 -1.08 9.54
C ALA A 115 3.29 -2.18 10.60
N ARG A 116 2.42 -3.18 10.53
CA ARG A 116 2.34 -4.27 11.52
C ARG A 116 2.48 -5.64 10.89
N THR A 117 2.80 -5.68 9.60
CA THR A 117 2.89 -6.91 8.80
C THR A 117 4.31 -7.09 8.32
N CYS A 118 4.92 -8.23 8.65
CA CYS A 118 6.24 -8.60 8.19
C CYS A 118 6.28 -8.62 6.67
N GLU A 119 7.13 -7.76 6.10
CA GLU A 119 7.31 -7.58 4.67
C GLU A 119 7.61 -8.88 3.92
N LEU A 120 8.31 -9.82 4.56
CA LEU A 120 8.76 -11.05 3.93
C LEU A 120 7.80 -12.23 4.09
N THR A 121 6.91 -12.21 5.10
CA THR A 121 6.11 -13.41 5.47
C THR A 121 4.62 -13.18 5.64
N GLY A 122 4.16 -11.92 5.70
CA GLY A 122 2.76 -11.59 5.94
C GLY A 122 2.29 -11.83 7.38
N LYS A 123 3.16 -12.34 8.24
CA LYS A 123 2.89 -12.52 9.68
C LYS A 123 2.97 -11.18 10.41
N PRO A 124 2.43 -11.07 11.64
CA PRO A 124 2.66 -9.90 12.47
C PRO A 124 4.16 -9.58 12.59
N GLY A 125 4.49 -8.31 12.45
CA GLY A 125 5.86 -7.80 12.49
C GLY A 125 5.96 -6.45 13.19
N GLU A 126 7.18 -6.06 13.49
CA GLU A 126 7.55 -4.79 14.14
C GLU A 126 8.68 -4.15 13.35
N LEU A 127 8.97 -2.88 13.63
CA LEU A 127 10.06 -2.16 12.97
C LEU A 127 11.42 -2.63 13.51
N TYR A 128 12.25 -3.14 12.62
CA TYR A 128 13.64 -3.47 12.91
C TYR A 128 14.57 -2.69 11.99
N ALA A 129 15.79 -2.48 12.44
CA ALA A 129 16.84 -1.82 11.69
C ALA A 129 18.01 -2.79 11.45
N LYS A 130 18.69 -2.66 10.31
CA LYS A 130 19.84 -3.48 9.99
C LYS A 130 21.03 -3.07 10.85
N ARG A 131 21.65 -4.01 11.57
CA ARG A 131 22.78 -3.69 12.46
C ARG A 131 23.94 -2.98 11.75
N THR A 132 24.19 -3.34 10.50
CA THR A 132 25.30 -2.82 9.69
C THR A 132 24.97 -1.51 8.96
N ASP A 133 23.70 -1.12 8.86
CA ASP A 133 23.28 0.07 8.12
C ASP A 133 22.01 0.67 8.74
N LYS A 134 22.18 1.81 9.41
CA LYS A 134 21.12 2.54 10.11
C LYS A 134 20.04 3.10 9.17
N LEU A 135 20.33 3.21 7.87
CA LEU A 135 19.38 3.70 6.86
C LEU A 135 18.47 2.58 6.35
N VAL A 136 18.74 1.32 6.71
CA VAL A 136 17.96 0.16 6.27
C VAL A 136 17.09 -0.31 7.42
N SER A 137 15.79 0.00 7.36
CA SER A 137 14.78 -0.53 8.26
C SER A 137 13.70 -1.32 7.51
N LYS A 138 13.10 -2.29 8.21
CA LYS A 138 12.06 -3.17 7.70
C LYS A 138 11.05 -3.54 8.79
N ILE A 139 9.79 -3.74 8.41
CA ILE A 139 8.83 -4.46 9.25
C ILE A 139 9.09 -5.96 9.12
N LEU A 140 9.55 -6.61 10.21
CA LEU A 140 9.91 -8.03 10.21
C LEU A 140 9.24 -8.77 11.37
N CYS A 141 9.02 -10.07 11.19
CA CYS A 141 8.72 -10.94 12.33
C CYS A 141 10.03 -11.24 13.08
N LYS A 142 9.95 -11.39 14.40
CA LYS A 142 11.10 -11.61 15.30
C LYS A 142 12.08 -12.69 14.83
N ARG A 143 11.57 -13.78 14.27
CA ARG A 143 12.39 -14.88 13.73
C ARG A 143 13.28 -14.40 12.59
N LEU A 144 12.70 -13.74 11.58
CA LEU A 144 13.44 -13.24 10.42
C LEU A 144 14.35 -12.08 10.78
N ALA A 145 13.94 -11.21 11.70
CA ALA A 145 14.81 -10.15 12.19
C ALA A 145 16.12 -10.73 12.74
N LYS A 146 16.04 -11.78 13.56
CA LYS A 146 17.22 -12.48 14.09
C LYS A 146 18.06 -13.16 12.99
N GLU A 147 17.41 -13.87 12.08
CA GLU A 147 18.09 -14.58 10.98
C GLU A 147 18.83 -13.62 10.04
N LEU A 148 18.29 -12.42 9.83
CA LEU A 148 18.83 -11.41 8.94
C LEU A 148 19.72 -10.38 9.66
N ASP A 149 20.08 -10.57 10.93
CA ASP A 149 20.86 -9.63 11.74
C ASP A 149 20.28 -8.20 11.76
N PHE A 150 18.97 -8.13 12.03
CA PHE A 150 18.24 -6.91 12.33
C PHE A 150 18.03 -6.79 13.84
N VAL A 151 18.09 -5.56 14.34
CA VAL A 151 17.87 -5.22 15.75
C VAL A 151 16.59 -4.41 15.91
N ASP A 152 15.97 -4.53 17.08
CA ASP A 152 14.79 -3.75 17.42
C ASP A 152 15.11 -2.26 17.31
N TYR A 153 14.33 -1.56 16.48
CA TYR A 153 14.56 -0.15 16.17
C TYR A 153 14.48 0.74 17.41
N HIS A 154 13.59 0.42 18.36
CA HIS A 154 13.40 1.22 19.57
C HIS A 154 14.53 1.03 20.58
N ASN A 155 15.03 -0.20 20.73
CA ASN A 155 16.12 -0.49 21.66
C ASN A 155 17.48 0.02 21.13
N TRP A 156 17.65 0.10 19.81
CA TRP A 156 18.91 0.53 19.23
C TRP A 156 19.21 2.03 19.47
N HIS A 157 18.19 2.89 19.39
CA HIS A 157 18.38 4.32 19.69
C HIS A 157 18.62 4.60 21.18
N SER A 158 18.20 3.72 22.08
CA SER A 158 18.50 3.83 23.52
C SER A 158 19.91 3.40 23.91
N GLU A 159 20.58 2.57 23.11
CA GLU A 159 21.97 2.14 23.33
C GLU A 159 23.01 3.05 22.67
N GLY A 160 22.57 4.09 21.94
CA GLY A 160 23.42 5.07 21.25
C GLY A 160 23.52 6.44 21.92
N GLY A 161 23.14 6.55 23.19
CA GLY A 161 23.49 7.71 24.01
C GLY A 161 24.97 7.60 24.42
N GLU A 162 25.78 8.55 23.93
CA GLU A 162 27.23 8.70 24.13
C GLU A 162 28.11 7.89 23.16
N GLU A 163 28.54 8.56 22.08
CA GLU A 163 29.94 8.99 21.86
C GLU A 163 30.02 10.08 20.78
#